data_AF-E7DUN7-F1
#
_entry.id   AF-E7DUN7-F1
#
_cell.length_a   1.000
_cell.length_b   1.000
_cell.length_c   1.000
_cell.angle_alpha   90.00
_cell.angle_beta   90.00
_cell.angle_gamma   90.00
#
_symmetry.space_group_name_H-M   'P 1'
#
loop_
_entity.id
_entity.type
_entity.pdbx_description
1 polymer ?
#
loop_
_entity_poly.entity_id
_entity_poly.type
_entity_poly.pdbx_seq_one_letter_code
_entity_poly.pdbx_strand_id
1 'polypeptide(L)'
;MDENACRFCRAKPRCGALAVKALSTFSEHMQILSNRQLSQVMNVLPLIETWMKGVKEEALNVLSSGEDLPNYELKEGRKGSRTYNNDNQVEQLLMRELGDEAYNRTLLSPTETEQLVKRKKVSETTWEQLQKFITRKDGKQVIVPCDLPVNHLKANISEFSVLKD
;
A
#
# COMPACT_ATOMS: atom_id res chain seq x y z
N MET A 1 23.14 -17.98 1.03
CA MET A 1 21.81 -17.87 1.66
C MET A 1 20.81 -17.63 0.56
N ASP A 2 19.82 -18.49 0.46
CA ASP A 2 18.71 -18.36 -0.50
C ASP A 2 17.59 -17.54 0.15
N GLU A 3 17.15 -16.49 -0.55
CA GLU A 3 16.05 -15.63 -0.12
C GLU A 3 14.75 -16.43 0.04
N ASN A 4 14.50 -17.38 -0.86
CA ASN A 4 13.32 -18.24 -0.81
C ASN A 4 13.36 -19.18 0.40
N ALA A 5 14.54 -19.71 0.75
CA ALA A 5 14.69 -20.53 1.96
C ALA A 5 14.51 -19.71 3.25
N CYS A 6 15.01 -18.47 3.29
CA CYS A 6 14.86 -17.59 4.46
C CYS A 6 13.45 -17.01 4.59
N ARG A 7 12.66 -16.99 3.51
CA ARG A 7 11.28 -16.52 3.51
C ARG A 7 10.39 -17.36 4.43
N PHE A 8 10.53 -18.68 4.36
CA PHE A 8 9.67 -19.66 5.06
C PHE A 8 10.31 -20.28 6.32
N CYS A 9 11.51 -19.83 6.70
CA CYS A 9 12.23 -20.36 7.85
C CYS A 9 11.57 -19.95 9.18
N ARG A 10 11.32 -20.91 10.09
CA ARG A 10 10.75 -20.65 11.43
C ARG A 10 11.70 -19.89 12.35
N ALA A 11 13.01 -20.14 12.24
CA ALA A 11 14.03 -19.46 13.05
C ALA A 11 14.25 -18.00 12.60
N LYS A 12 13.62 -17.56 11.52
CA LYS A 12 13.81 -16.25 10.89
C LYS A 12 13.81 -15.07 11.88
N PRO A 13 12.86 -14.95 12.85
CA PRO A 13 12.86 -13.80 13.75
C PRO A 13 14.12 -13.67 14.60
N ARG A 14 14.69 -14.81 15.05
CA ARG A 14 15.86 -14.86 15.94
C ARG A 14 17.15 -15.32 15.23
N CYS A 15 17.15 -15.42 13.91
CA CYS A 15 18.28 -15.98 13.15
C CYS A 15 19.44 -14.98 13.07
N GLY A 16 20.51 -15.21 13.82
CA GLY A 16 21.71 -14.37 13.80
C GLY A 16 22.37 -14.28 12.42
N ALA A 17 22.37 -15.36 11.64
CA ALA A 17 22.95 -15.36 10.30
C ALA A 17 22.13 -14.48 9.33
N LEU A 18 20.80 -14.41 9.51
CA LEU A 18 19.93 -13.53 8.73
C LEU A 18 20.13 -12.06 9.14
N ALA A 19 20.24 -11.81 10.45
CA ALA A 19 20.54 -10.48 10.98
C ALA A 19 21.88 -9.96 10.43
N VAL A 20 22.94 -10.77 10.45
CA VAL A 20 24.25 -10.41 9.87
C VAL A 20 24.13 -10.13 8.37
N LYS A 21 23.38 -10.93 7.60
CA LYS A 21 23.21 -10.68 6.16
C LYS A 21 22.44 -9.39 5.88
N ALA A 22 21.37 -9.13 6.64
CA ALA A 22 20.57 -7.91 6.54
C ALA A 22 21.36 -6.66 6.92
N LEU A 23 22.15 -6.74 8.01
CA LEU A 23 22.86 -5.60 8.59
C LEU A 23 24.25 -5.38 7.96
N SER A 24 24.93 -6.41 7.46
CA SER A 24 26.25 -6.27 6.79
C SER A 24 26.19 -5.44 5.50
N THR A 25 25.00 -5.27 4.90
CA THR A 25 24.79 -4.33 3.80
C THR A 25 24.85 -2.87 4.28
N PHE A 26 24.60 -2.63 5.57
CA PHE A 26 24.74 -1.35 6.25
C PHE A 26 26.03 -1.36 7.08
N SER A 27 27.18 -1.15 6.44
CA SER A 27 28.43 -0.92 7.20
C SER A 27 28.38 0.44 7.91
N GLU A 28 29.19 0.58 8.96
CA GLU A 28 29.21 1.67 9.97
C GLU A 28 29.55 3.08 9.44
N HIS A 29 29.57 3.29 8.12
CA HIS A 29 29.80 4.61 7.53
C HIS A 29 28.57 5.01 6.71
N MET A 30 27.74 5.88 7.28
CA MET A 30 26.68 6.60 6.56
C MET A 30 27.29 7.57 5.54
N GLN A 31 27.81 7.01 4.45
CA GLN A 31 28.09 7.74 3.22
C GLN A 31 26.85 7.68 2.32
N ILE A 32 26.68 8.69 1.46
CA ILE A 32 25.66 8.67 0.40
C ILE A 32 25.90 7.42 -0.45
N LEU A 33 24.89 6.56 -0.56
CA LEU A 33 24.99 5.34 -1.34
C LEU A 33 25.16 5.68 -2.83
N SER A 34 26.14 5.06 -3.48
CA SER A 34 26.20 5.04 -4.94
C SER A 34 25.02 4.26 -5.53
N ASN A 35 24.66 4.53 -6.80
CA ASN A 35 23.60 3.76 -7.49
C ASN A 35 23.84 2.24 -7.49
N ARG A 36 25.11 1.82 -7.52
CA ARG A 36 25.49 0.41 -7.43
C ARG A 36 25.15 -0.17 -6.05
N GLN A 37 25.49 0.54 -4.97
CA GLN A 37 25.15 0.13 -3.61
C GLN A 37 23.64 0.17 -3.38
N LEU A 38 22.94 1.18 -3.91
CA LEU A 38 21.49 1.26 -3.84
C LEU A 38 20.82 0.05 -4.51
N SER A 39 21.29 -0.37 -5.69
CA SER A 39 20.80 -1.60 -6.34
C SER A 39 21.05 -2.86 -5.48
N GLN A 40 22.22 -2.96 -4.84
CA GLN A 40 22.50 -4.08 -3.93
C GLN A 40 21.57 -4.09 -2.71
N VAL A 41 21.26 -2.91 -2.16
CA VAL A 41 20.27 -2.76 -1.07
C VAL A 41 18.89 -3.18 -1.56
N MET A 42 18.44 -2.73 -2.73
CA MET A 42 17.14 -3.09 -3.29
C MET A 42 16.96 -4.61 -3.46
N ASN A 43 18.04 -5.33 -3.80
CA ASN A 43 17.99 -6.79 -3.92
C ASN A 43 17.80 -7.52 -2.57
N VAL A 44 18.23 -6.92 -1.46
CA VAL A 44 18.12 -7.53 -0.12
C VAL A 44 16.94 -6.96 0.67
N LEU A 45 16.40 -5.81 0.25
CA LEU A 45 15.32 -5.09 0.93
C LEU A 45 14.09 -5.97 1.27
N PRO A 46 13.55 -6.80 0.35
CA PRO A 46 12.40 -7.66 0.67
C PRO A 46 12.69 -8.64 1.81
N LEU A 47 13.93 -9.16 1.88
CA LEU A 47 14.37 -10.05 2.94
C LEU A 47 14.44 -9.31 4.30
N ILE A 48 14.94 -8.08 4.30
CA ILE A 48 15.01 -7.21 5.50
C ILE A 48 13.60 -6.89 5.99
N GLU A 49 12.70 -6.46 5.11
CA GLU A 49 11.30 -6.20 5.45
C GLU A 49 10.63 -7.42 6.08
N THR A 50 10.85 -8.60 5.48
CA THR A 50 10.27 -9.84 6.00
C THR A 50 10.89 -10.21 7.35
N TRP A 51 12.19 -9.99 7.57
CA TRP A 51 12.84 -10.23 8.85
C TRP A 51 12.30 -9.28 9.93
N MET A 52 12.22 -7.98 9.65
CA MET A 52 11.65 -6.98 10.55
C MET A 52 10.20 -7.30 10.94
N LYS A 53 9.38 -7.77 9.98
CA LYS A 53 8.02 -8.25 10.25
C LYS A 53 8.03 -9.42 11.21
N GLY A 54 8.87 -10.43 10.97
CA GLY A 54 9.01 -11.59 11.84
C GLY A 54 9.48 -11.23 13.26
N VAL A 55 10.41 -10.29 13.40
CA VAL A 55 10.87 -9.79 14.72
C VAL A 55 9.72 -9.14 15.49
N LYS A 56 8.89 -8.32 14.82
CA LYS A 56 7.72 -7.68 15.45
C LYS A 56 6.67 -8.71 15.89
N GLU A 57 6.38 -9.69 15.05
CA GLU A 57 5.44 -10.78 15.36
C GLU A 57 5.93 -11.62 16.55
N GLU A 58 7.22 -11.94 16.59
CA GLU A 58 7.82 -12.68 17.71
C GLU A 58 7.80 -11.88 19.01
N ALA A 59 8.13 -10.59 18.97
CA ALA A 59 8.05 -9.72 20.14
C ALA A 59 6.62 -9.63 20.69
N LEU A 60 5.62 -9.57 19.81
CA LEU A 60 4.21 -9.63 20.19
C LEU A 60 3.85 -10.96 20.83
N ASN A 61 4.32 -12.09 20.27
CA ASN A 61 4.06 -13.42 20.82
C ASN A 61 4.64 -13.60 22.23
N VAL A 62 5.90 -13.20 22.44
CA VAL A 62 6.57 -13.23 23.75
C VAL A 62 5.77 -12.45 24.79
N LEU A 63 5.43 -11.19 24.47
CA LEU A 63 4.67 -10.38 25.41
C LEU A 63 3.23 -10.90 25.62
N SER A 64 2.61 -11.49 24.60
CA SER A 64 1.24 -12.04 24.69
C SER A 64 1.20 -13.38 25.43
N SER A 65 2.31 -14.13 25.50
CA SER A 65 2.43 -15.34 26.32
C SER A 65 2.71 -15.04 27.80
N GLY A 66 2.88 -13.76 28.15
CA GLY A 66 3.21 -13.32 29.50
C GLY A 66 4.71 -13.41 29.84
N GLU A 67 5.57 -13.62 28.85
CA GLU A 67 7.02 -13.54 29.00
C GLU A 67 7.50 -12.08 28.93
N ASP A 68 8.58 -11.77 29.66
CA ASP A 68 9.19 -10.43 29.66
C ASP A 68 10.03 -10.19 28.40
N LEU A 69 9.86 -9.01 27.79
CA LEU A 69 10.76 -8.49 26.76
C LEU A 69 11.42 -7.19 27.24
N PRO A 70 12.73 -7.18 27.54
CA PRO A 70 13.39 -6.01 28.13
C PRO A 70 13.17 -4.71 27.35
N ASN A 71 12.73 -3.65 28.05
CA ASN A 71 12.38 -2.32 27.51
C ASN A 71 11.11 -2.26 26.65
N TYR A 72 10.32 -3.33 26.58
CA TYR A 72 9.05 -3.38 25.85
C TYR A 72 7.94 -3.92 26.74
N GLU A 73 6.73 -3.39 26.56
CA GLU A 73 5.53 -3.84 27.26
C GLU A 73 4.36 -3.91 26.29
N LEU A 74 3.41 -4.81 26.54
CA LEU A 74 2.19 -4.92 25.75
C LEU A 74 1.13 -3.99 26.34
N LYS A 75 0.69 -3.01 25.55
CA LYS A 75 -0.45 -2.15 25.88
C LYS A 75 -1.59 -2.45 24.93
N GLU A 76 -2.82 -2.31 25.42
CA GLU A 76 -3.99 -2.34 24.55
C GLU A 76 -3.88 -1.25 23.48
N GLY A 77 -4.01 -1.65 22.22
CA GLY A 77 -4.12 -0.72 21.11
C GLY A 77 -5.36 0.15 21.23
N ARG A 78 -5.43 1.20 20.40
CA ARG A 78 -6.68 1.99 20.29
C ARG A 78 -7.81 1.05 19.87
N LYS A 79 -8.96 1.14 20.55
CA LYS A 79 -10.17 0.45 20.12
C LYS A 79 -10.46 0.78 18.66
N GLY A 80 -10.91 -0.22 17.91
CA GLY A 80 -11.29 -0.04 16.51
C GLY A 80 -12.38 1.00 16.32
N SER A 81 -12.66 1.35 15.05
CA SER A 81 -13.77 2.24 14.74
C SER A 81 -15.07 1.67 15.32
N ARG A 82 -15.89 2.52 15.92
CA ARG A 82 -17.22 2.12 16.37
C ARG A 82 -18.04 1.74 15.13
N THR A 83 -18.62 0.55 15.16
CA THR A 83 -19.56 0.06 14.13
C THR A 83 -20.86 -0.32 14.81
N TYR A 84 -21.95 -0.24 14.06
CA TYR A 84 -23.21 -0.81 14.51
C TYR A 84 -23.13 -2.35 14.51
N ASN A 85 -23.83 -2.99 15.44
CA ASN A 85 -23.86 -4.45 15.58
C ASN A 85 -25.09 -5.09 14.90
N ASN A 86 -26.05 -4.28 14.47
CA ASN A 86 -27.26 -4.69 13.77
C ASN A 86 -27.69 -3.60 12.80
N ASP A 87 -27.22 -3.71 11.56
CA ASP A 87 -27.43 -2.69 10.54
C ASP A 87 -28.92 -2.48 10.22
N ASN A 88 -29.74 -3.53 10.23
CA ASN A 88 -31.19 -3.42 9.95
C ASN A 88 -31.94 -2.61 11.00
N GLN A 89 -31.66 -2.88 12.28
CA GLN A 89 -32.32 -2.14 13.38
C GLN A 89 -31.86 -0.69 13.39
N VAL A 90 -30.58 -0.45 13.11
CA VAL A 90 -30.03 0.90 13.05
C VAL A 90 -30.55 1.66 11.84
N GLU A 91 -30.65 1.03 10.67
CA GLU A 91 -31.27 1.64 9.49
C GLU A 91 -32.70 2.09 9.79
N GLN A 92 -33.54 1.24 10.41
CA GLN A 92 -34.90 1.62 10.77
C GLN A 92 -34.94 2.83 11.71
N LEU A 93 -34.04 2.87 12.71
CA LEU A 93 -33.94 3.98 13.65
C LEU A 93 -33.47 5.26 12.96
N LEU A 94 -32.39 5.18 12.17
CA LEU A 94 -31.83 6.34 11.48
C LEU A 94 -32.76 6.84 10.38
N MET A 95 -33.41 5.97 9.61
CA MET A 95 -34.39 6.36 8.59
C MET A 95 -35.63 7.01 9.21
N ARG A 96 -36.07 6.56 10.39
CA ARG A 96 -37.21 7.18 11.09
C ARG A 96 -36.91 8.61 11.52
N GLU A 97 -35.70 8.87 12.02
CA GLU A 97 -35.32 10.17 12.59
C GLU A 97 -34.72 11.12 11.55
N LEU A 98 -33.88 10.61 10.63
CA LEU A 98 -33.06 11.38 9.70
C LEU A 98 -33.51 11.24 8.23
N GLY A 99 -34.37 10.27 7.91
CA GLY A 99 -34.73 9.96 6.53
C GLY A 99 -33.49 9.71 5.66
N ASP A 100 -33.43 10.36 4.50
CA ASP A 100 -32.32 10.23 3.56
C ASP A 100 -30.95 10.63 4.13
N GLU A 101 -30.90 11.48 5.18
CA GLU A 101 -29.65 11.89 5.85
C GLU A 101 -29.02 10.75 6.67
N ALA A 102 -29.74 9.64 6.88
CA ALA A 102 -29.18 8.41 7.43
C ALA A 102 -28.03 7.86 6.57
N TYR A 103 -27.95 8.27 5.30
CA TYR A 103 -27.00 7.78 4.32
C TYR A 103 -26.05 8.87 3.84
N ASN A 104 -24.78 8.49 3.68
CA ASN A 104 -23.84 9.31 2.92
C ASN A 104 -24.05 9.07 1.42
N ARG A 105 -24.58 10.07 0.71
CA ARG A 105 -24.69 10.05 -0.75
C ARG A 105 -23.37 10.44 -1.39
N THR A 106 -22.75 9.52 -2.11
CA THR A 106 -21.56 9.80 -2.93
C THR A 106 -21.92 9.92 -4.39
N LEU A 107 -21.37 10.93 -5.06
CA LEU A 107 -21.50 11.08 -6.50
C LEU A 107 -20.82 9.90 -7.20
N LEU A 108 -21.44 9.42 -8.29
CA LEU A 108 -20.91 8.32 -9.08
C LEU A 108 -19.54 8.66 -9.66
N SER A 109 -18.65 7.68 -9.64
CA SER A 109 -17.39 7.76 -10.37
C SER A 109 -17.62 7.73 -11.89
N PRO A 110 -16.64 8.16 -12.70
CA PRO A 110 -16.73 8.06 -14.15
C PRO A 110 -17.01 6.63 -14.64
N THR A 111 -16.39 5.62 -14.02
CA THR A 111 -16.58 4.21 -14.38
C THR A 111 -18.00 3.72 -14.06
N GLU A 112 -18.54 4.08 -12.90
CA GLU A 112 -19.92 3.75 -12.54
C GLU A 112 -20.91 4.44 -13.49
N THR A 113 -20.64 5.70 -13.83
CA THR A 113 -21.45 6.47 -14.79
C THR A 113 -21.42 5.83 -16.18
N GLU A 114 -20.25 5.42 -16.68
CA GLU A 114 -20.10 4.71 -17.96
C GLU A 114 -20.91 3.40 -18.00
N GLN A 115 -20.93 2.65 -16.89
CA GLN A 115 -21.77 1.44 -16.80
C GLN A 115 -23.26 1.76 -16.90
N LEU A 116 -23.70 2.90 -16.35
CA LEU A 116 -25.10 3.35 -16.46
C LEU A 116 -25.45 3.80 -17.87
N VAL A 117 -24.50 4.37 -18.63
CA VAL A 117 -24.67 4.68 -20.06
C VAL A 117 -24.90 3.39 -20.86
N LYS A 118 -24.08 2.35 -20.62
CA LYS A 118 -24.24 1.03 -21.27
C LYS A 118 -25.60 0.38 -20.94
N ARG A 119 -26.14 0.65 -19.75
CA ARG A 119 -27.48 0.21 -19.32
C ARG A 119 -28.60 1.14 -19.78
N LYS A 120 -28.32 2.15 -20.62
CA LYS A 120 -29.27 3.16 -21.12
C LYS A 120 -29.97 3.96 -20.02
N LYS A 121 -29.35 4.09 -18.83
CA LYS A 121 -29.85 4.90 -17.70
C LYS A 121 -29.34 6.34 -17.73
N VAL A 122 -28.25 6.58 -18.46
CA VAL A 122 -27.70 7.91 -18.75
C VAL A 122 -27.57 8.02 -20.26
N SER A 123 -27.93 9.16 -20.85
CA SER A 123 -27.80 9.33 -22.30
C SER A 123 -26.34 9.49 -22.71
N GLU A 124 -26.03 9.04 -23.92
CA GLU A 124 -24.70 9.14 -24.51
C GLU A 124 -24.27 10.61 -24.67
N THR A 125 -25.22 11.50 -24.97
CA THR A 125 -24.99 12.95 -25.02
C THR A 125 -24.57 13.55 -23.67
N THR A 126 -25.17 13.09 -22.56
CA THR A 126 -24.77 13.52 -21.21
C THR A 126 -23.40 12.94 -20.86
N TRP A 127 -23.09 11.72 -21.29
CA TRP A 127 -21.78 11.12 -21.10
C TRP A 127 -20.67 11.89 -21.81
N GLU A 128 -20.88 12.30 -23.07
CA GLU A 128 -19.93 13.13 -23.82
C GLU A 128 -19.63 14.46 -23.11
N GLN A 129 -20.63 15.06 -22.47
CA GLN A 129 -20.44 16.28 -21.66
C GLN A 129 -19.61 15.98 -20.39
N LEU A 130 -19.90 14.87 -19.70
CA LEU A 130 -19.20 14.48 -18.48
C LEU A 130 -17.74 14.09 -18.72
N GLN A 131 -17.41 13.51 -19.89
CA GLN A 131 -16.05 13.14 -20.24
C GLN A 131 -15.07 14.32 -20.20
N LYS A 132 -15.54 15.56 -20.47
CA LYS A 132 -14.72 16.78 -20.39
C LYS A 132 -14.22 17.09 -18.98
N PHE A 133 -14.87 16.55 -17.95
CA PHE A 133 -14.50 16.73 -16.54
C PHE A 133 -13.63 15.59 -15.99
N ILE A 134 -13.39 14.53 -16.78
CA ILE A 134 -12.54 13.42 -16.35
C ILE A 134 -11.08 13.84 -16.46
N THR A 135 -10.40 13.91 -15.32
CA THR A 135 -8.94 14.07 -15.25
C THR A 135 -8.29 12.79 -14.78
N ARG A 136 -7.14 12.46 -15.34
CA ARG A 136 -6.34 11.30 -14.93
C ARG A 136 -4.97 11.78 -14.51
N LYS A 137 -4.59 11.49 -13.27
CA LYS A 137 -3.20 11.69 -12.81
C LYS A 137 -2.32 10.62 -13.46
N ASP A 138 -1.09 10.99 -13.77
CA ASP A 138 -0.09 10.03 -14.25
C ASP A 138 0.07 8.89 -13.24
N GLY A 139 0.36 7.70 -13.77
CA GLY A 139 0.64 6.53 -12.95
C GLY A 139 1.80 6.81 -12.01
N LYS A 140 1.66 6.45 -10.73
CA LYS A 140 2.79 6.53 -9.79
C LYS A 140 3.94 5.70 -10.34
N GLN A 141 5.14 6.27 -10.35
CA GLN A 141 6.35 5.54 -10.70
C GLN A 141 6.56 4.40 -9.68
N VAL A 142 6.77 3.19 -10.17
CA VAL A 142 7.05 2.00 -9.35
C VAL A 142 8.40 1.44 -9.80
N ILE A 143 9.25 1.10 -8.83
CA ILE A 143 10.54 0.46 -9.08
C ILE A 143 10.28 -1.03 -9.28
N VAL A 144 10.70 -1.59 -10.41
CA VAL A 144 10.60 -3.02 -10.72
C VAL A 144 11.97 -3.57 -11.11
N PRO A 145 12.31 -4.82 -10.74
CA PRO A 145 13.50 -5.51 -11.26
C PRO A 145 13.47 -5.58 -12.79
N CYS A 146 14.64 -5.45 -13.42
CA CYS A 146 14.77 -5.48 -14.88
C CYS A 146 15.18 -6.89 -15.32
N ASP A 147 14.22 -7.77 -15.61
CA ASP A 147 14.48 -9.17 -16.01
C ASP A 147 14.60 -9.38 -17.53
N LEU A 148 14.55 -8.32 -18.35
CA LEU A 148 14.66 -8.38 -19.82
C LEU A 148 15.51 -7.19 -20.34
N PRO A 149 16.25 -7.32 -21.46
CA PRO A 149 17.02 -6.21 -22.02
C PRO A 149 16.05 -5.16 -22.58
N VAL A 150 15.77 -4.11 -21.79
CA VAL A 150 14.87 -3.04 -22.20
C VAL A 150 15.67 -1.94 -22.90
N ASN A 151 15.34 -1.69 -24.17
CA ASN A 151 15.71 -0.44 -24.85
C ASN A 151 15.35 0.74 -23.96
N HIS A 152 16.35 1.48 -23.49
CA HIS A 152 16.17 2.62 -22.60
C HIS A 152 15.35 3.72 -23.30
N LEU A 153 14.02 3.68 -23.15
CA LEU A 153 13.21 4.88 -23.33
C LEU A 153 13.49 5.78 -22.13
N LYS A 154 14.49 6.66 -22.29
CA LYS A 154 14.65 7.82 -21.41
C LYS A 154 13.34 8.59 -21.50
N ALA A 155 12.56 8.62 -20.42
CA ALA A 155 11.45 9.55 -20.32
C ALA A 155 12.06 10.96 -20.27
N ASN A 156 12.20 11.60 -21.42
CA ASN A 156 12.49 13.03 -21.50
C ASN A 156 11.22 13.76 -21.07
N ILE A 157 11.22 14.24 -19.82
CA ILE A 157 10.24 15.21 -19.34
C ILE A 157 10.71 16.59 -19.79
N SER A 158 10.51 16.92 -21.07
CA SER A 158 10.40 18.30 -21.57
C SER A 158 10.16 18.29 -23.08
N GLU A 159 8.91 18.54 -23.48
CA GLU A 159 8.49 19.32 -24.66
C GLU A 159 7.07 18.93 -25.01
N PHE A 160 6.10 19.71 -24.52
CA PHE A 160 4.94 19.99 -25.35
C PHE A 160 4.60 21.46 -25.19
N SER A 161 5.16 22.23 -26.11
CA SER A 161 4.86 23.63 -26.31
C SER A 161 3.36 23.80 -26.55
N VAL A 162 2.77 24.73 -25.83
CA VAL A 162 1.42 25.24 -26.03
C VAL A 162 1.23 25.60 -27.51
N LEU A 163 0.38 24.86 -28.21
CA LEU A 163 -0.24 25.38 -29.44
C LEU A 163 -1.32 26.37 -29.00
N LYS A 164 -0.96 27.65 -29.11
CA LYS A 164 -1.92 28.74 -29.25
C LYS A 164 -2.58 28.60 -30.61
N ASP A 165 -3.91 28.68 -30.62
CA ASP A 165 -4.66 29.55 -31.53
C ASP A 165 -5.85 30.12 -30.75
#